data_AF-A0A382JJX7-F1
#
_entry.id   AF-A0A382JJX7-F1
#
_cell.length_a   1.000
_cell.length_b   1.000
_cell.length_c   1.000
_cell.angle_alpha   90.00
_cell.angle_beta   90.00
_cell.angle_gamma   90.00
#
_symmetry.space_group_name_H-M   'P 1'
#
loop_
_entity.id
_entity.type
_entity.pdbx_description
1 polymer ?
#
loop_
_entity_poly.entity_id
_entity_poly.type
_entity_poly.pdbx_seq_one_letter_code
_entity_poly.pdbx_strand_id
1 'polypeptide(L)'
;CRKWHGQVLNVHPSLLPKYAGGVDTNVHKEVLMNGDAKTGCTIHFVTEEVDGGPILIQKTCSVDSNDTVDSLKTKVQDIEGVAFIEAIKLIQNNSRVT
;
A
#
# COMPACT_ATOMS: atom_id res chain seq x y z
N CYS A 1 12.32 11.43 10.10
CA CYS A 1 11.62 10.32 10.82
C CYS A 1 12.48 9.65 11.91
N ARG A 2 13.41 10.37 12.56
CA ARG A 2 14.45 9.75 13.41
C ARG A 2 13.94 9.13 14.72
N LYS A 3 12.99 9.76 15.40
CA LYS A 3 12.50 9.31 16.72
C LYS A 3 11.74 7.96 16.66
N TRP A 4 11.07 7.68 15.56
CA TRP A 4 10.20 6.51 15.38
C TRP A 4 10.68 5.59 14.27
N HIS A 5 11.98 5.63 13.96
CA HIS A 5 12.57 4.77 12.95
C HIS A 5 12.29 3.30 13.26
N GLY A 6 11.83 2.55 12.25
CA GLY A 6 11.45 1.14 12.38
C GLY A 6 10.18 0.87 13.21
N GLN A 7 9.46 1.91 13.65
CA GLN A 7 8.30 1.76 14.55
C GLN A 7 6.98 2.23 13.95
N VAL A 8 7.00 2.83 12.76
CA VAL A 8 5.81 3.35 12.09
C VAL A 8 5.62 2.62 10.77
N LEU A 9 4.43 2.06 10.60
CA LEU A 9 3.96 1.51 9.33
C LEU A 9 3.04 2.51 8.64
N ASN A 10 3.12 2.56 7.32
CA ASN A 10 2.17 3.25 6.45
C ASN A 10 1.56 2.25 5.47
N VAL A 11 0.33 2.52 5.05
CA VAL A 11 -0.32 1.84 3.93
C VAL A 11 -0.44 2.80 2.76
N HIS A 12 -0.01 2.36 1.59
CA HIS A 12 -0.12 3.12 0.35
C HIS A 12 -1.01 2.38 -0.66
N PRO A 13 -1.97 3.06 -1.33
CA PRO A 13 -2.98 2.44 -2.20
C PRO A 13 -2.45 2.07 -3.60
N SER A 14 -1.19 1.61 -3.68
CA SER A 14 -0.60 1.03 -4.89
C SER A 14 0.53 0.06 -4.58
N LEU A 15 1.04 -0.57 -5.63
CA LEU A 15 2.23 -1.42 -5.59
C LEU A 15 3.48 -0.55 -5.72
N LEU A 16 3.99 -0.06 -4.59
CA LEU A 16 5.23 0.72 -4.55
C LEU A 16 6.39 -0.06 -5.22
N PRO A 17 7.28 0.64 -5.97
CA PRO A 17 7.42 2.10 -6.06
C PRO A 17 6.45 2.79 -7.05
N LYS A 18 5.57 2.05 -7.73
CA LYS A 18 4.62 2.66 -8.67
C LYS A 18 3.66 3.57 -7.91
N TYR A 19 3.40 4.77 -8.45
CA TYR A 19 2.52 5.78 -7.86
C TYR A 19 2.94 6.27 -6.45
N ALA A 20 4.22 6.15 -6.10
CA ALA A 20 4.78 6.75 -4.88
C ALA A 20 4.54 8.27 -4.84
N GLY A 21 4.25 8.82 -3.66
CA GLY A 21 3.90 10.23 -3.47
C GLY A 21 2.50 10.62 -3.94
N GLY A 22 1.77 9.67 -4.54
CA GLY A 22 0.36 9.84 -4.89
C GLY A 22 -0.55 9.83 -3.67
N VAL A 23 -1.78 10.29 -3.84
CA VAL A 23 -2.77 10.41 -2.74
C VAL A 23 -4.06 9.70 -3.14
N ASP A 24 -4.43 8.63 -2.41
CA ASP A 24 -5.73 7.94 -2.45
C ASP A 24 -6.40 7.91 -3.84
N THR A 25 -7.48 8.67 -4.05
CA THR A 25 -8.25 8.66 -5.30
C THR A 25 -7.45 9.08 -6.54
N ASN A 26 -6.40 9.89 -6.39
CA ASN A 26 -5.52 10.25 -7.51
C ASN A 26 -4.74 9.03 -8.01
N VAL A 27 -4.30 8.14 -7.10
CA VAL A 27 -3.61 6.90 -7.47
C VAL A 27 -4.53 6.00 -8.27
N HIS A 28 -5.77 5.77 -7.81
CA HIS A 28 -6.74 4.95 -8.53
C HIS A 28 -7.10 5.52 -9.89
N LYS A 29 -7.21 6.85 -10.00
CA LYS A 29 -7.42 7.53 -11.28
C LYS A 29 -6.25 7.30 -12.24
N GLU A 30 -5.01 7.42 -11.77
CA GLU A 30 -3.81 7.17 -12.58
C GLU A 30 -3.67 5.70 -13.00
N VAL A 31 -4.06 4.75 -12.15
CA VAL A 31 -4.12 3.31 -12.49
C VAL A 31 -5.06 3.08 -13.67
N LEU A 32 -6.28 3.62 -13.60
CA LEU A 32 -7.27 3.49 -14.68
C LEU A 32 -6.83 4.21 -15.96
N MET A 33 -6.30 5.43 -15.84
CA MET A 33 -5.81 6.20 -16.99
C MET A 33 -4.66 5.52 -17.71
N ASN A 34 -3.77 4.84 -16.97
CA ASN A 34 -2.65 4.12 -17.55
C ASN A 34 -3.06 2.75 -18.12
N GLY A 35 -4.30 2.31 -17.94
CA GLY A 35 -4.80 1.03 -18.44
C GLY A 35 -4.13 -0.17 -17.75
N ASP A 36 -3.72 -0.01 -16.49
CA ASP A 36 -3.12 -1.07 -15.71
C ASP A 36 -4.08 -2.25 -15.55
N ALA A 37 -3.62 -3.48 -15.79
CA ALA A 37 -4.43 -4.68 -15.55
C ALA A 37 -4.46 -5.12 -14.07
N LYS A 38 -3.52 -4.61 -13.25
CA LYS A 38 -3.36 -4.95 -11.84
C LYS A 38 -2.92 -3.74 -11.04
N THR A 39 -3.44 -3.63 -9.83
CA THR A 39 -2.98 -2.69 -8.81
C THR A 39 -2.96 -3.38 -7.45
N GLY A 40 -2.84 -2.64 -6.37
CA GLY A 40 -2.92 -3.20 -5.04
C GLY A 40 -2.62 -2.20 -3.94
N CYS A 41 -2.07 -2.69 -2.84
CA CYS A 41 -1.61 -1.86 -1.73
C CYS A 41 -0.26 -2.33 -1.21
N THR A 42 0.46 -1.43 -0.54
CA THR A 42 1.76 -1.70 0.08
C THR A 42 1.76 -1.26 1.54
N ILE A 43 2.14 -2.16 2.45
CA ILE A 43 2.51 -1.82 3.82
C ILE A 43 4.03 -1.67 3.88
N HIS A 44 4.51 -0.52 4.33
CA HIS A 44 5.95 -0.25 4.43
C HIS A 44 6.28 0.54 5.71
N PHE A 45 7.56 0.49 6.10
CA PHE A 45 8.05 1.33 7.20
C PHE A 45 8.21 2.78 6.75
N VAL A 46 7.87 3.72 7.61
CA VAL A 46 8.03 5.15 7.30
C VAL A 46 9.49 5.57 7.43
N THR A 47 10.02 6.22 6.40
CA THR A 47 11.35 6.86 6.40
C THR A 47 11.25 8.34 6.06
N GLU A 48 12.37 9.02 5.84
CA GLU A 48 12.37 10.43 5.41
C GLU A 48 11.99 10.59 3.93
N GLU A 49 12.17 9.54 3.15
CA GLU A 49 11.69 9.47 1.78
C GLU A 49 10.21 9.08 1.76
N VAL A 50 9.38 9.93 1.12
CA VAL A 50 7.94 9.69 0.96
C VAL A 50 7.73 8.39 0.20
N ASP A 51 7.02 7.44 0.81
CA ASP A 51 6.74 6.11 0.28
C ASP A 51 7.99 5.29 -0.15
N GLY A 52 9.18 5.69 0.29
CA GLY A 52 10.45 5.05 -0.08
C GLY A 52 11.01 4.07 0.95
N GLY A 53 10.27 3.82 2.03
CA GLY A 53 10.76 2.97 3.10
C GLY A 53 10.67 1.46 2.81
N PRO A 54 11.33 0.62 3.63
CA PRO A 54 11.32 -0.83 3.45
C PRO A 54 9.91 -1.41 3.42
N ILE A 55 9.61 -2.17 2.37
CA ILE A 55 8.32 -2.83 2.17
C ILE A 55 8.22 -4.05 3.10
N LEU A 56 7.11 -4.15 3.83
CA LEU A 56 6.80 -5.31 4.67
C LEU A 56 5.83 -6.26 3.97
N ILE A 57 4.76 -5.74 3.35
CA ILE A 57 3.73 -6.53 2.66
C ILE A 57 3.28 -5.81 1.39
N GLN A 58 3.01 -6.59 0.34
CA GLN A 58 2.21 -6.15 -0.80
C GLN A 58 1.08 -7.14 -1.07
N LYS A 59 -0.10 -6.60 -1.42
CA LYS A 59 -1.24 -7.38 -1.91
C LYS A 59 -1.70 -6.79 -3.23
N THR A 60 -2.17 -7.64 -4.13
CA THR A 60 -2.59 -7.25 -5.49
C THR A 60 -4.07 -7.55 -5.71
N CYS A 61 -4.73 -6.74 -6.52
CA CYS A 61 -6.05 -7.02 -7.09
C CYS A 61 -6.05 -6.76 -8.61
N SER A 62 -7.02 -7.35 -9.32
CA SER A 62 -7.25 -7.04 -10.74
C SER A 62 -7.92 -5.69 -10.91
N VAL A 63 -7.61 -5.03 -12.01
CA VAL A 63 -8.34 -3.86 -12.50
C VAL A 63 -9.22 -4.36 -13.65
N ASP A 64 -10.53 -4.28 -13.46
CA ASP A 64 -11.50 -4.73 -14.46
C ASP A 64 -11.83 -3.60 -15.44
N SER A 65 -12.23 -3.93 -16.67
CA SER A 65 -12.47 -2.94 -17.73
C SER A 65 -13.62 -1.96 -17.42
N ASN A 66 -14.50 -2.32 -16.49
CA ASN A 66 -15.63 -1.50 -16.05
C ASN A 66 -15.40 -0.84 -14.67
N ASP A 67 -14.18 -0.93 -14.11
CA ASP A 67 -13.89 -0.27 -12.86
C ASP A 67 -13.99 1.26 -12.99
N THR A 68 -14.64 1.87 -12.01
CA THR A 68 -14.59 3.30 -11.75
C THR A 68 -13.51 3.58 -10.70
N VAL A 69 -13.14 4.85 -10.52
CA VAL A 69 -12.22 5.25 -9.44
C VAL A 69 -12.73 4.75 -8.08
N ASP A 70 -14.03 4.85 -7.84
CA ASP A 70 -14.65 4.43 -6.58
C ASP A 70 -14.68 2.90 -6.42
N SER A 71 -15.03 2.15 -7.47
CA SER A 71 -15.04 0.68 -7.37
C SER A 71 -13.63 0.11 -7.19
N LEU A 72 -12.65 0.68 -7.90
CA LEU A 72 -11.26 0.29 -7.76
C LEU A 72 -10.72 0.65 -6.38
N LYS A 73 -11.06 1.83 -5.87
CA LYS A 73 -10.72 2.23 -4.50
C LYS A 73 -11.26 1.24 -3.49
N THR A 74 -12.55 0.86 -3.57
CA THR A 74 -13.13 -0.15 -2.67
C THR A 74 -12.37 -1.47 -2.71
N LYS A 75 -12.05 -1.98 -3.92
CA LYS A 75 -11.24 -3.21 -4.08
C LYS A 75 -9.87 -3.11 -3.43
N VAL A 76 -9.20 -1.95 -3.54
CA VAL A 76 -7.89 -1.74 -2.92
C VAL A 76 -8.03 -1.63 -1.39
N GLN A 77 -9.00 -0.89 -0.88
CA GLN A 77 -9.24 -0.74 0.56
C GLN A 77 -9.55 -2.07 1.26
N ASP A 78 -10.29 -2.97 0.59
CA ASP A 78 -10.56 -4.32 1.12
C ASP A 78 -9.26 -5.10 1.37
N ILE A 79 -8.28 -5.02 0.46
CA ILE A 79 -6.99 -5.69 0.62
C ILE A 79 -6.01 -4.91 1.53
N GLU A 80 -6.15 -3.60 1.68
CA GLU A 80 -5.39 -2.79 2.64
C GLU A 80 -5.63 -3.26 4.07
N GLY A 81 -6.91 -3.45 4.45
CA GLY A 81 -7.27 -3.95 5.78
C GLY A 81 -6.69 -5.34 6.06
N VAL A 82 -6.77 -6.24 5.08
CA VAL A 82 -6.17 -7.58 5.17
C VAL A 82 -4.65 -7.50 5.32
N ALA A 83 -3.99 -6.67 4.51
CA ALA A 83 -2.55 -6.47 4.56
C ALA A 83 -2.09 -5.92 5.91
N PHE A 84 -2.83 -4.97 6.49
CA PHE A 84 -2.47 -4.39 7.78
C PHE A 84 -2.61 -5.38 8.95
N ILE A 85 -3.66 -6.21 8.94
CA ILE A 85 -3.83 -7.27 9.93
C ILE A 85 -2.68 -8.28 9.85
N GLU A 86 -2.26 -8.64 8.63
CA GLU A 86 -1.10 -9.52 8.42
C GLU A 86 0.20 -8.87 8.92
N ALA A 87 0.42 -7.58 8.64
CA ALA A 87 1.58 -6.83 9.10
C ALA A 87 1.67 -6.80 10.64
N ILE A 88 0.55 -6.55 11.33
CA ILE A 88 0.50 -6.55 12.80
C ILE A 88 0.88 -7.94 13.34
N LYS A 89 0.34 -9.03 12.75
CA LYS A 89 0.68 -10.40 13.16
C LYS A 89 2.15 -10.72 12.93
N LEU A 90 2.73 -10.29 11.80
CA LEU A 90 4.15 -10.48 11.52
C LEU A 90 5.02 -9.76 12.57
N ILE A 91 4.69 -8.52 12.92
CA ILE A 91 5.44 -7.76 13.94
C ILE A 91 5.28 -8.40 15.33
N GLN A 92 4.07 -8.80 15.71
CA GLN A 92 3.83 -9.45 17.01
C GLN A 92 4.59 -10.78 17.12
N ASN A 93 4.63 -11.58 16.05
CA ASN A 93 5.32 -12.87 16.06
C ASN A 93 6.85 -12.70 15.96
N ASN A 94 7.33 -11.66 15.28
CA ASN A 94 8.73 -11.26 15.24
C ASN A 94 9.08 -10.26 16.37
N SER A 95 8.60 -10.50 17.59
CA SER A 95 8.81 -9.66 18.79
C SER A 95 10.28 -9.29 19.13
N ARG A 96 11.26 -9.66 18.31
CA ARG A 96 12.64 -9.15 18.31
C ARG A 96 13.23 -9.16 16.90
N VAL A 97 12.84 -8.23 16.03
CA VAL A 97 13.79 -7.74 15.02
C VAL A 97 14.57 -6.62 15.71
N THR A 98 15.66 -7.01 16.37
CA THR A 98 16.69 -6.12 16.90
C THR A 98 17.41 -5.40 15.76
#